data_AF-A0A7W1AEY4-F1
#
_entry.id   AF-A0A7W1AEY4-F1
#
_cell.length_a   1.000
_cell.length_b   1.000
_cell.length_c   1.000
_cell.angle_alpha   90.00
_cell.angle_beta   90.00
_cell.angle_gamma   90.00
#
_symmetry.space_group_name_H-M   'P 1'
#
loop_
_entity.id
_entity.type
_entity.pdbx_description
1 polymer ?
#
loop_
_entity_poly.entity_id
_entity_poly.type
_entity_poly.pdbx_seq_one_letter_code
_entity_poly.pdbx_strand_id
1 'polypeptide(L)'
;MRAGMAPVPGAATAMPGVEMPGMGMPGMLMPGTYAWLALDVVMLTVMWAVMMTAMMLPSAAPMILLVAGMHRRRRERSTPAAPTALFAAGYLVVWGGFSAGAAVAQWGLHQGALLSPAMASTSPVLGGFLLAIAGVYQWLPAKSACLSHCRSPLGFLTREWREGSAGAVVMGMRHGLFCLGCCWALMALLFVAGVMNLLWVAAIAG
;
A
#
# COMPACT_ATOMS: atom_id res chain seq x y z
N MET A 1 -31.36 3.99 -74.27
CA MET A 1 -30.93 2.71 -74.88
C MET A 1 -30.87 1.65 -73.79
N ARG A 2 -31.72 0.63 -73.89
CA ARG A 2 -31.73 -0.58 -73.07
C ARG A 2 -30.63 -1.53 -73.55
N ALA A 3 -29.85 -2.06 -72.62
CA ALA A 3 -29.22 -3.39 -72.67
C ALA A 3 -28.78 -3.67 -71.22
N GLY A 4 -29.26 -4.66 -70.46
CA GLY A 4 -29.76 -5.97 -70.85
C GLY A 4 -28.64 -7.00 -70.74
N MET A 5 -28.20 -7.32 -69.51
CA MET A 5 -27.34 -8.46 -69.24
C MET A 5 -27.88 -9.24 -68.05
N ALA A 6 -28.38 -10.44 -68.35
CA ALA A 6 -28.91 -11.42 -67.41
C ALA A 6 -27.77 -12.09 -66.61
N PRO A 7 -28.02 -12.58 -65.39
CA PRO A 7 -27.05 -13.36 -64.63
C PRO A 7 -26.93 -14.80 -65.16
N VAL A 8 -25.71 -15.30 -65.26
CA VAL A 8 -25.37 -16.69 -65.60
C VAL A 8 -25.38 -17.53 -64.32
N PRO A 9 -25.99 -18.73 -64.28
CA PRO A 9 -25.98 -19.58 -63.10
C PRO A 9 -24.67 -20.36 -63.03
N GLY A 10 -23.77 -19.94 -62.13
CA GLY A 10 -22.53 -20.65 -61.82
C GLY A 10 -22.74 -21.65 -60.69
N ALA A 11 -22.66 -22.94 -61.06
CA ALA A 11 -22.81 -24.09 -60.19
C ALA A 11 -21.93 -24.04 -58.93
N ALA A 12 -22.53 -24.43 -57.81
CA ALA A 12 -21.83 -24.78 -56.59
C ALA A 12 -20.95 -26.01 -56.82
N THR A 13 -19.64 -25.85 -56.75
CA THR A 13 -18.73 -26.96 -56.42
C THR A 13 -18.00 -26.59 -55.14
N ALA A 14 -18.43 -27.21 -54.05
CA ALA A 14 -17.82 -27.10 -52.74
C ALA A 14 -16.41 -27.72 -52.80
N MET A 15 -15.39 -26.88 -52.61
CA MET A 15 -14.05 -27.33 -52.22
C MET A 15 -14.13 -27.74 -50.74
N PRO A 16 -13.64 -28.92 -50.34
CA PRO A 16 -13.57 -29.26 -48.92
C PRO A 16 -12.54 -28.33 -48.27
N GLY A 17 -13.03 -27.42 -47.42
CA GLY A 17 -12.17 -26.59 -46.58
C GLY A 17 -11.37 -27.50 -45.66
N VAL A 18 -10.05 -27.33 -45.68
CA VAL A 18 -9.15 -27.91 -44.69
C VAL A 18 -9.52 -27.32 -43.34
N GLU A 19 -10.14 -28.13 -42.48
CA GLU A 19 -10.38 -27.78 -41.08
C GLU A 19 -9.03 -27.72 -40.37
N MET A 20 -8.51 -26.50 -40.20
CA MET A 20 -7.44 -26.24 -39.25
C MET A 20 -8.02 -26.52 -37.85
N PRO A 21 -7.53 -27.53 -37.11
CA PRO A 21 -8.01 -27.76 -35.75
C PRO A 21 -7.72 -26.50 -34.96
N GLY A 22 -8.79 -25.84 -34.52
CA GLY A 22 -8.68 -24.66 -33.68
C GLY A 22 -7.80 -25.01 -32.50
N MET A 23 -6.72 -24.25 -32.30
CA MET A 23 -6.04 -24.20 -31.01
C MET A 23 -7.10 -23.80 -30.00
N GLY A 24 -7.68 -24.80 -29.33
CA GLY A 24 -8.55 -24.59 -28.20
C GLY A 24 -7.74 -23.79 -27.21
N MET A 25 -8.10 -22.53 -27.04
CA MET A 25 -7.64 -21.72 -25.93
C MET A 25 -7.87 -22.58 -24.68
N PRO A 26 -6.81 -23.02 -23.96
CA PRO A 26 -7.01 -23.77 -22.74
C PRO A 26 -7.93 -22.91 -21.88
N GLY A 27 -9.08 -23.47 -21.53
CA GLY A 27 -10.16 -22.75 -20.88
C GLY A 27 -9.56 -21.85 -19.81
N MET A 28 -9.83 -20.55 -19.92
CA MET A 28 -9.51 -19.60 -18.86
C MET A 28 -9.97 -20.26 -17.57
N LEU A 29 -8.99 -20.63 -16.74
CA LEU A 29 -9.23 -21.15 -15.41
C LEU A 29 -10.04 -20.06 -14.72
N MET A 30 -11.35 -20.26 -14.69
CA MET A 30 -12.23 -19.54 -13.78
C MET A 30 -11.52 -19.61 -12.44
N PRO A 31 -11.20 -18.48 -11.80
CA PRO A 31 -10.68 -18.50 -10.45
C PRO A 31 -11.78 -19.13 -9.58
N GLY A 32 -11.74 -20.46 -9.47
CA GLY A 32 -12.54 -21.22 -8.54
C GLY A 32 -12.27 -20.59 -7.20
N THR A 33 -13.33 -20.31 -6.46
CA THR A 33 -13.34 -19.73 -5.12
C THR A 33 -12.18 -20.28 -4.29
N TYR A 34 -11.02 -19.62 -4.35
CA TYR A 34 -9.90 -19.95 -3.50
C TYR A 34 -10.40 -19.57 -2.11
N ALA A 35 -10.70 -20.58 -1.30
CA ALA A 35 -10.79 -20.38 0.13
C ALA A 35 -9.46 -19.77 0.52
N TRP A 36 -9.45 -18.45 0.77
CA TRP A 36 -8.24 -17.71 1.10
C TRP A 36 -7.49 -18.48 2.17
N LEU A 37 -6.31 -19.02 1.83
CA LEU A 37 -5.47 -19.66 2.82
C LEU A 37 -4.92 -18.57 3.73
N ALA A 38 -4.62 -18.91 4.98
CA ALA A 38 -3.91 -18.00 5.89
C ALA A 38 -2.61 -17.45 5.24
N LEU A 39 -2.03 -18.21 4.32
CA LEU A 39 -0.88 -17.82 3.51
C LEU A 39 -1.14 -16.60 2.62
N ASP A 40 -2.33 -16.48 2.03
CA ASP A 40 -2.69 -15.36 1.16
C ASP A 40 -2.79 -14.05 1.96
N VAL A 41 -3.37 -14.10 3.16
CA VAL A 41 -3.44 -12.95 4.07
C VAL A 41 -2.05 -12.57 4.58
N VAL A 42 -1.19 -13.55 4.87
CA VAL A 42 0.21 -13.29 5.24
C VAL A 42 0.96 -12.64 4.09
N MET A 43 0.82 -13.15 2.86
CA MET A 43 1.49 -12.58 1.68
C MET A 43 0.98 -11.17 1.37
N LEU A 44 -0.32 -10.91 1.50
CA LEU A 44 -0.88 -9.56 1.43
C LEU A 44 -0.31 -8.64 2.51
N THR A 45 -0.19 -9.14 3.74
CA THR A 45 0.41 -8.38 4.84
C THR A 45 1.86 -8.03 4.54
N VAL A 46 2.64 -8.97 3.99
CA VAL A 46 4.04 -8.73 3.59
C VAL A 46 4.11 -7.71 2.45
N MET A 47 3.26 -7.81 1.43
CA MET A 47 3.18 -6.85 0.34
C MET A 47 2.91 -5.43 0.87
N TRP A 48 1.89 -5.28 1.72
CA TRP A 48 1.58 -4.01 2.38
C TRP A 48 2.73 -3.55 3.26
N ALA A 49 3.37 -4.43 4.02
CA ALA A 49 4.50 -4.06 4.87
C ALA A 49 5.66 -3.51 4.05
N VAL A 50 6.07 -4.20 2.98
CA VAL A 50 7.16 -3.75 2.09
C VAL A 50 6.83 -2.38 1.46
N MET A 51 5.61 -2.21 0.94
CA MET A 51 5.19 -0.95 0.33
C MET A 51 5.21 0.21 1.35
N MET A 52 4.58 0.01 2.51
CA MET A 52 4.43 1.05 3.52
C MET A 52 5.78 1.42 4.14
N THR A 53 6.62 0.42 4.40
CA THR A 53 7.98 0.66 4.90
C THR A 53 8.83 1.39 3.87
N ALA A 54 8.77 1.04 2.59
CA ALA A 54 9.51 1.74 1.55
C ALA A 54 9.16 3.22 1.44
N MET A 55 7.88 3.59 1.57
CA MET A 55 7.43 4.98 1.44
C MET A 55 7.64 5.79 2.72
N MET A 56 7.52 5.16 3.89
CA MET A 56 7.49 5.88 5.17
C MET A 56 8.84 5.89 5.90
N LEU A 57 9.73 4.93 5.62
CA LEU A 57 11.08 4.94 6.17
C LEU A 57 11.88 6.22 5.83
N PRO A 58 11.77 6.84 4.63
CA PRO A 58 12.36 8.14 4.33
C PRO A 58 11.91 9.25 5.30
N SER A 59 10.64 9.23 5.78
CA SER A 59 10.14 10.24 6.71
C SER A 59 10.81 10.14 8.07
N ALA A 60 11.24 8.94 8.48
CA ALA A 60 11.97 8.69 9.72
C ALA A 60 13.49 8.87 9.58
N ALA A 61 14.02 9.01 8.36
CA ALA A 61 15.46 9.08 8.10
C ALA A 61 16.17 10.23 8.86
N PRO A 62 15.66 11.48 8.91
CA PRO A 62 16.31 12.56 9.67
C PRO A 62 16.43 12.21 11.17
N MET A 63 15.41 11.55 11.71
CA MET A 63 15.34 11.15 13.11
C MET A 63 16.31 10.00 13.42
N ILE A 64 16.38 9.01 12.54
CA ILE A 64 17.33 7.88 12.61
C ILE A 64 18.77 8.39 12.53
N LEU A 65 19.07 9.34 11.64
CA LEU A 65 20.41 9.93 11.49
C LEU A 65 20.82 10.75 12.71
N LEU A 66 19.89 11.50 13.32
CA LEU A 66 20.16 12.23 14.57
C LEU A 66 20.45 11.30 15.74
N VAL A 67 19.64 10.24 15.92
CA VAL A 67 19.88 9.20 16.92
C VAL A 67 21.22 8.50 16.68
N ALA A 68 21.52 8.14 15.43
CA ALA A 68 22.81 7.56 15.05
C ALA A 68 23.99 8.49 15.36
N GLY A 69 23.86 9.79 15.07
CA GLY A 69 24.89 10.80 15.36
C GLY A 69 25.14 10.99 16.85
N MET A 70 24.08 11.06 17.67
CA MET A 70 24.20 11.14 19.14
C MET A 70 24.82 9.88 19.74
N HIS A 71 24.42 8.70 19.26
CA HIS A 71 25.00 7.44 19.72
C HIS A 71 26.44 7.26 19.26
N ARG A 72 26.84 7.72 18.07
CA ARG A 72 28.26 7.72 17.64
C ARG A 72 29.12 8.56 18.59
N ARG A 73 28.70 9.77 18.94
CA ARG A 73 29.39 10.63 19.92
C ARG A 73 29.45 10.03 21.33
N ARG A 74 28.42 9.26 21.73
CA ARG A 74 28.40 8.54 23.03
C ARG A 74 29.11 7.19 23.01
N ARG A 75 29.34 6.59 21.84
CA ARG A 75 30.04 5.30 21.69
C ARG A 75 31.51 5.38 22.12
N GLU A 76 32.09 6.58 22.03
CA GLU A 76 33.38 6.92 22.64
C GLU A 76 33.36 6.79 24.19
N ARG A 77 32.17 6.64 24.80
CA ARG A 77 31.93 6.48 26.23
C ARG A 77 31.13 5.22 26.63
N SER A 78 31.23 4.11 25.88
CA SER A 78 30.84 2.74 26.30
C SER A 78 29.36 2.26 26.19
N THR A 79 28.50 2.85 25.34
CA THR A 79 27.17 2.26 25.05
C THR A 79 27.15 1.26 23.86
N PRO A 80 26.32 0.19 23.90
CA PRO A 80 26.17 -0.78 22.82
C PRO A 80 25.74 -0.15 21.48
N ALA A 81 26.07 -0.82 20.37
CA ALA A 81 25.82 -0.36 18.99
C ALA A 81 24.35 -0.38 18.53
N ALA A 82 23.47 -1.04 19.28
CA ALA A 82 22.12 -1.39 18.85
C ALA A 82 20.97 -0.37 19.05
N PRO A 83 21.09 0.80 19.72
CA PRO A 83 19.95 1.69 19.97
C PRO A 83 19.24 2.17 18.70
N THR A 84 19.98 2.49 17.64
CA THR A 84 19.39 2.96 16.37
C THR A 84 18.59 1.87 15.67
N ALA A 85 19.11 0.63 15.64
CA ALA A 85 18.41 -0.50 15.04
C ALA A 85 17.13 -0.86 15.82
N LEU A 86 17.19 -0.76 17.15
CA LEU A 86 16.04 -0.99 18.02
C LEU A 86 14.96 0.09 17.87
N PHE A 87 15.35 1.34 17.68
CA PHE A 87 14.43 2.41 17.31
C PHE A 87 13.73 2.11 15.99
N ALA A 88 14.49 1.76 14.95
CA ALA A 88 13.93 1.39 13.65
C ALA A 88 12.98 0.18 13.77
N ALA A 89 13.34 -0.84 14.56
CA ALA A 89 12.49 -2.00 14.80
C ALA A 89 11.16 -1.60 15.46
N GLY A 90 11.17 -0.75 16.48
CA GLY A 90 9.94 -0.24 17.11
C GLY A 90 9.03 0.52 16.14
N TYR A 91 9.62 1.33 15.25
CA TYR A 91 8.89 2.02 14.19
C TYR A 91 8.26 1.04 13.19
N LEU A 92 9.01 0.03 12.76
CA LEU A 92 8.53 -0.99 11.82
C LEU A 92 7.43 -1.88 12.42
N VAL A 93 7.43 -2.12 13.73
CA VAL A 93 6.34 -2.86 14.41
C VAL A 93 5.00 -2.14 14.25
N VAL A 94 4.96 -0.82 14.42
CA VAL A 94 3.73 -0.03 14.25
C VAL A 94 3.23 -0.12 12.81
N TRP A 95 4.12 0.01 11.83
CA TRP A 95 3.77 -0.11 10.42
C TRP A 95 3.34 -1.53 10.03
N GLY A 96 3.99 -2.56 10.58
CA GLY A 96 3.56 -3.94 10.40
C GLY A 96 2.13 -4.19 10.91
N GLY A 97 1.78 -3.59 12.06
CA GLY A 97 0.42 -3.62 12.59
C GLY A 97 -0.59 -2.93 11.66
N PHE A 98 -0.24 -1.76 11.12
CA PHE A 98 -1.07 -1.08 10.12
C PHE A 98 -1.23 -1.93 8.85
N SER A 99 -0.15 -2.51 8.33
CA SER A 99 -0.17 -3.36 7.14
C SER A 99 -1.02 -4.61 7.31
N ALA A 100 -1.00 -5.22 8.50
CA ALA A 100 -1.90 -6.33 8.82
C ALA A 100 -3.37 -5.88 8.82
N GLY A 101 -3.68 -4.73 9.43
CA GLY A 101 -5.02 -4.14 9.38
C GLY A 101 -5.47 -3.82 7.96
N ALA A 102 -4.58 -3.27 7.13
CA ALA A 102 -4.83 -2.98 5.73
C ALA A 102 -5.09 -4.25 4.91
N ALA A 103 -4.31 -5.32 5.14
CA ALA A 103 -4.51 -6.62 4.49
C ALA A 103 -5.87 -7.24 4.86
N VAL A 104 -6.28 -7.17 6.14
CA VAL A 104 -7.60 -7.64 6.58
C VAL A 104 -8.73 -6.80 5.97
N ALA A 105 -8.57 -5.48 5.92
CA ALA A 105 -9.54 -4.60 5.26
C ALA A 105 -9.66 -4.92 3.76
N GLN A 106 -8.53 -5.12 3.09
CA GLN A 106 -8.49 -5.51 1.67
C GLN A 106 -9.19 -6.85 1.45
N TRP A 107 -8.95 -7.83 2.32
CA TRP A 107 -9.60 -9.12 2.26
C TRP A 107 -11.12 -8.99 2.41
N GLY A 108 -11.61 -8.25 3.40
CA GLY A 108 -13.05 -8.01 3.59
C GLY A 108 -13.70 -7.30 2.40
N LEU A 109 -13.03 -6.30 1.83
CA LEU A 109 -13.49 -5.58 0.65
C LEU A 109 -13.53 -6.46 -0.61
N HIS A 110 -12.55 -7.35 -0.77
CA HIS A 110 -12.51 -8.31 -1.87
C HIS A 110 -13.66 -9.33 -1.77
N GLN A 111 -13.99 -9.80 -0.56
CA GLN A 111 -15.15 -10.68 -0.34
C GLN A 111 -16.48 -9.99 -0.66
N GLY A 112 -16.56 -8.67 -0.47
CA GLY A 112 -17.72 -7.86 -0.85
C GLY A 112 -17.82 -7.52 -2.34
N ALA A 113 -16.90 -8.00 -3.18
CA ALA A 113 -16.75 -7.60 -4.59
C ALA A 113 -16.59 -6.08 -4.80
N LEU A 114 -16.09 -5.39 -3.77
CA LEU A 114 -15.87 -3.93 -3.75
C LEU A 114 -14.49 -3.52 -4.28
N LEU A 115 -13.66 -4.49 -4.68
CA LEU A 115 -12.33 -4.26 -5.26
C LEU A 115 -12.22 -4.90 -6.63
N SER A 116 -11.54 -4.22 -7.54
CA SER A 116 -11.18 -4.72 -8.85
C SER A 116 -9.95 -5.63 -8.76
N PRO A 117 -9.62 -6.40 -9.83
CA PRO A 117 -8.36 -7.13 -9.90
C PRO A 117 -7.11 -6.25 -9.72
N ALA A 118 -7.22 -4.94 -9.99
CA ALA A 118 -6.17 -3.95 -9.73
C ALA A 118 -6.13 -3.43 -8.27
N MET A 119 -6.88 -4.06 -7.36
CA MET A 119 -7.05 -3.68 -5.95
C MET A 119 -7.59 -2.25 -5.75
N ALA A 120 -8.32 -1.72 -6.73
CA ALA A 120 -8.98 -0.41 -6.66
C ALA A 120 -10.47 -0.57 -6.34
N SER A 121 -11.04 0.34 -5.55
CA SER A 121 -12.46 0.36 -5.22
C SER A 121 -13.33 0.38 -6.48
N THR A 122 -14.22 -0.60 -6.61
CA THR A 122 -15.25 -0.66 -7.67
C THR A 122 -16.50 0.12 -7.31
N SER A 123 -16.65 0.53 -6.04
CA SER A 123 -17.81 1.28 -5.53
C SER A 123 -17.50 2.78 -5.44
N PRO A 124 -18.27 3.64 -6.16
CA PRO A 124 -18.16 5.10 -6.03
C PRO A 124 -18.52 5.60 -4.62
N VAL A 125 -19.42 4.90 -3.92
CA VAL A 125 -19.82 5.27 -2.54
C VAL A 125 -18.66 5.06 -1.57
N LEU A 126 -17.98 3.92 -1.65
CA LEU A 126 -16.81 3.64 -0.83
C LEU A 126 -15.67 4.62 -1.13
N GLY A 127 -15.40 4.86 -2.42
CA GLY A 127 -14.39 5.82 -2.86
C GLY A 127 -14.68 7.24 -2.35
N GLY A 128 -15.93 7.69 -2.50
CA GLY A 128 -16.37 9.01 -2.02
C GLY A 128 -16.28 9.15 -0.50
N PHE A 129 -16.62 8.10 0.25
CA PHE A 129 -16.50 8.09 1.71
C PHE A 129 -15.04 8.20 2.16
N LEU A 130 -14.14 7.40 1.57
CA LEU A 130 -12.71 7.46 1.89
C LEU A 130 -12.09 8.82 1.51
N LEU A 131 -12.48 9.40 0.37
CA LEU A 131 -12.07 10.75 -0.03
C LEU A 131 -12.59 11.82 0.93
N ALA A 132 -13.85 11.72 1.38
CA ALA A 132 -14.42 12.64 2.34
C ALA A 132 -13.69 12.56 3.70
N ILE A 133 -13.40 11.35 4.19
CA ILE A 133 -12.60 11.16 5.41
C ILE A 133 -11.23 11.80 5.26
N ALA A 134 -10.51 11.50 4.18
CA ALA A 134 -9.19 12.04 3.95
C ALA A 134 -9.22 13.57 3.85
N GLY A 135 -10.20 14.13 3.14
CA GLY A 135 -10.41 15.58 3.01
C GLY A 135 -10.69 16.25 4.34
N VAL A 136 -11.63 15.73 5.14
CA VAL A 136 -11.94 16.29 6.47
C VAL A 136 -10.73 16.16 7.41
N TYR A 137 -10.06 15.00 7.40
CA TYR A 137 -8.89 14.75 8.23
C TYR A 137 -7.72 15.69 7.90
N GLN A 138 -7.53 16.03 6.63
CA GLN A 138 -6.51 16.97 6.16
C GLN A 138 -6.67 18.37 6.77
N TRP A 139 -7.90 18.80 7.02
CA TRP A 139 -8.22 20.15 7.53
C TRP A 139 -8.32 20.19 9.06
N LEU A 140 -8.22 19.04 9.72
CA LEU A 140 -8.41 18.95 11.16
C LEU A 140 -7.19 19.51 11.90
N PRO A 141 -7.36 20.42 12.89
CA PRO A 141 -6.24 20.95 13.67
C PRO A 141 -5.49 19.85 14.46
N ALA A 142 -6.15 18.71 14.72
CA ALA A 142 -5.49 17.53 15.27
C ALA A 142 -4.35 17.01 14.36
N LYS A 143 -4.51 17.08 13.04
CA LYS A 143 -3.48 16.67 12.08
C LYS A 143 -2.28 17.61 12.11
N SER A 144 -2.50 18.92 12.13
CA SER A 144 -1.40 19.90 12.19
C SER A 144 -0.64 19.80 13.52
N ALA A 145 -1.35 19.59 14.63
CA ALA A 145 -0.74 19.29 15.92
C ALA A 145 0.09 18.00 15.87
N CYS A 146 -0.42 16.93 15.26
CA CYS A 146 0.30 15.67 15.05
C CYS A 146 1.58 15.88 14.22
N LEU A 147 1.47 16.55 13.08
CA LEU A 147 2.60 16.79 12.17
C LEU A 147 3.72 17.60 12.81
N SER A 148 3.40 18.53 13.71
CA SER A 148 4.43 19.28 14.45
C SER A 148 5.29 18.37 15.34
N HIS A 149 4.72 17.26 15.84
CA HIS A 149 5.44 16.25 16.62
C HIS A 149 6.19 15.25 15.72
N CYS A 150 5.57 14.73 14.65
CA CYS A 150 6.23 13.77 13.74
C CYS A 150 7.42 14.42 12.97
N ARG A 151 7.36 15.72 12.63
CA ARG A 151 8.44 16.39 11.86
C ARG A 151 9.48 17.15 12.69
N SER A 152 9.33 17.23 14.01
CA SER A 152 10.28 17.94 14.88
C SER A 152 11.18 16.95 15.62
N PRO A 153 12.31 16.52 15.03
CA PRO A 153 13.12 15.47 15.63
C PRO A 153 13.74 15.89 16.97
N LEU A 154 14.17 17.15 17.09
CA LEU A 154 14.70 17.69 18.35
C LEU A 154 13.61 17.81 19.42
N GLY A 155 12.41 18.27 19.05
CA GLY A 155 11.28 18.39 19.98
C GLY A 155 10.73 17.04 20.43
N PHE A 156 10.82 16.01 19.59
CA PHE A 156 10.52 14.63 19.93
C PHE A 156 11.55 14.09 20.92
N LEU A 157 12.85 14.20 20.59
CA LEU A 157 13.93 13.73 21.44
C LEU A 157 13.88 14.35 22.84
N THR A 158 13.69 15.67 22.97
CA THR A 158 13.70 16.31 24.29
C THR A 158 12.55 15.86 25.20
N ARG A 159 11.40 15.47 24.64
CA ARG A 159 10.23 15.02 25.41
C ARG A 159 10.21 13.52 25.64
N GLU A 160 10.66 12.76 24.67
CA GLU A 160 10.47 11.30 24.61
C GLU A 160 11.76 10.51 24.77
N TRP A 161 12.89 11.16 25.07
CA TRP A 161 14.16 10.47 25.27
C TRP A 161 14.03 9.41 26.36
N ARG A 162 14.40 8.18 26.01
CA ARG A 162 14.51 7.06 26.95
C ARG A 162 15.84 6.36 26.72
N GLU A 163 16.58 6.17 27.80
CA GLU A 163 17.86 5.47 27.74
C GLU A 163 17.67 3.95 27.64
N GLY A 164 18.71 3.28 27.12
CA GLY A 164 18.76 1.83 27.00
C GLY A 164 18.00 1.23 25.81
N SER A 165 18.19 -0.08 25.61
CA SER A 165 17.62 -0.84 24.50
C SER A 165 16.09 -0.79 24.47
N ALA A 166 15.44 -0.98 25.63
CA ALA A 166 13.98 -0.90 25.74
C ALA A 166 13.47 0.53 25.46
N GLY A 167 14.19 1.55 25.93
CA GLY A 167 13.90 2.94 25.64
C GLY A 167 13.91 3.24 24.14
N ALA A 168 14.90 2.72 23.42
CA ALA A 168 15.00 2.88 21.97
C ALA A 168 13.80 2.29 21.22
N VAL A 169 13.36 1.07 21.58
CA VAL A 169 12.18 0.47 20.94
C VAL A 169 10.91 1.29 21.24
N VAL A 170 10.71 1.71 22.49
CA VAL A 170 9.54 2.52 22.88
C VAL A 170 9.53 3.87 22.15
N MET A 171 10.69 4.52 22.01
CA MET A 171 10.82 5.74 21.22
C MET A 171 10.44 5.49 19.75
N GLY A 172 10.92 4.39 19.16
CA GLY A 172 10.57 3.97 17.80
C GLY A 172 9.06 3.78 17.62
N MET A 173 8.42 3.07 18.54
CA MET A 173 6.96 2.85 18.51
C MET A 173 6.20 4.16 18.65
N ARG A 174 6.57 5.04 19.59
CA ARG A 174 5.91 6.36 19.75
C ARG A 174 6.03 7.21 18.50
N HIS A 175 7.22 7.26 17.90
CA HIS A 175 7.41 7.99 16.65
C HIS A 175 6.58 7.38 15.50
N GLY A 176 6.55 6.05 15.40
CA GLY A 176 5.70 5.33 14.45
C GLY A 176 4.22 5.65 14.63
N LEU A 177 3.71 5.68 15.88
CA LEU A 177 2.33 6.02 16.18
C LEU A 177 1.98 7.47 15.83
N PHE A 178 2.88 8.42 16.09
CA PHE A 178 2.67 9.80 15.64
C PHE A 178 2.60 9.85 14.13
N CYS A 179 3.57 9.28 13.41
CA CYS A 179 3.59 9.38 11.97
C CYS A 179 2.42 8.65 11.32
N LEU A 180 2.07 7.45 11.78
CA LEU A 180 0.84 6.75 11.38
C LEU A 180 -0.40 7.60 11.66
N GLY A 181 -0.49 8.15 12.88
CA GLY A 181 -1.57 9.04 13.29
C GLY A 181 -1.72 10.24 12.36
N CYS A 182 -0.63 10.80 11.82
CA CYS A 182 -0.71 11.97 10.95
C CYS A 182 -1.06 11.64 9.48
N CYS A 183 -0.82 10.40 9.01
CA CYS A 183 -0.98 10.03 7.60
C CYS A 183 -1.96 8.89 7.33
N TRP A 184 -2.52 8.21 8.32
CA TRP A 184 -3.39 7.03 8.12
C TRP A 184 -4.55 7.29 7.14
N ALA A 185 -5.19 8.46 7.22
CA ALA A 185 -6.31 8.81 6.36
C ALA A 185 -5.90 8.98 4.89
N LEU A 186 -4.68 9.47 4.64
CA LEU A 186 -4.12 9.53 3.29
C LEU A 186 -3.78 8.12 2.78
N MET A 187 -3.22 7.27 3.65
CA MET A 187 -2.90 5.88 3.31
C MET A 187 -4.17 5.08 2.96
N ALA A 188 -5.31 5.39 3.59
CA ALA A 188 -6.59 4.79 3.25
C ALA A 188 -7.04 5.10 1.81
N LEU A 189 -6.53 6.15 1.16
CA LEU A 189 -6.82 6.44 -0.25
C LEU A 189 -6.18 5.45 -1.22
N LEU A 190 -5.18 4.67 -0.78
CA LEU A 190 -4.61 3.59 -1.60
C LEU A 190 -5.66 2.53 -1.98
N PHE A 191 -6.71 2.35 -1.16
CA PHE A 191 -7.85 1.48 -1.49
C PHE A 191 -8.76 2.07 -2.57
N VAL A 192 -8.73 3.39 -2.78
CA VAL A 192 -9.56 4.07 -3.78
C VAL A 192 -8.94 3.92 -5.17
N ALA A 193 -7.66 4.29 -5.31
CA ALA A 193 -6.98 4.32 -6.60
C ALA A 193 -6.31 2.99 -7.01
N GLY A 194 -6.12 2.09 -6.04
CA GLY A 194 -5.39 0.84 -6.23
C GLY A 194 -3.88 1.03 -6.14
N VAL A 195 -3.21 0.06 -5.53
CA VAL A 195 -1.76 0.06 -5.28
C VAL A 195 -0.94 0.03 -6.58
N MET A 196 -1.52 -0.46 -7.67
CA MET A 196 -0.85 -0.58 -8.98
C MET A 196 -0.74 0.75 -9.73
N ASN A 197 -1.36 1.84 -9.26
CA ASN A 197 -1.27 3.14 -9.90
C ASN A 197 -0.16 3.99 -9.26
N LEU A 198 1.07 3.85 -9.79
CA LEU A 198 2.25 4.54 -9.28
C LEU A 198 2.13 6.08 -9.29
N LEU A 199 1.35 6.66 -10.20
CA LEU A 199 1.11 8.11 -10.23
C LEU A 199 0.29 8.57 -9.03
N TRP A 200 -0.73 7.81 -8.66
CA TRP A 200 -1.53 8.08 -7.45
C TRP A 200 -0.74 7.89 -6.17
N VAL A 201 0.06 6.84 -6.12
CA VAL A 201 0.97 6.57 -5.00
C VAL A 201 1.94 7.75 -4.81
N ALA A 202 2.55 8.25 -5.88
CA ALA A 202 3.45 9.41 -5.82
C ALA A 202 2.73 10.68 -5.34
N ALA A 203 1.49 10.92 -5.78
CA ALA A 203 0.70 12.08 -5.35
C ALA A 203 0.31 12.03 -3.87
N ILE A 204 0.11 10.84 -3.29
CA ILE A 204 -0.24 10.66 -1.88
C ILE A 204 1.00 10.70 -0.98
N ALA A 205 2.16 10.26 -1.50
CA ALA A 205 3.41 10.18 -0.76
C ALA A 205 4.19 11.51 -0.66
N GLY A 206 3.91 12.48 -1.54
CA GLY A 206 4.52 13.82 -1.55
C GLY A 206 3.90 14.78 -0.55
#